data_AF-A0A2V6VII3-F1
#
_entry.id   AF-A0A2V6VII3-F1
#
_cell.length_a   1.000
_cell.length_b   1.000
_cell.length_c   1.000
_cell.angle_alpha   90.00
_cell.angle_beta   90.00
_cell.angle_gamma   90.00
#
_symmetry.space_group_name_H-M   'P 1'
#
loop_
_entity.id
_entity.type
_entity.pdbx_description
1 polymer ?
#
loop_
_entity_poly.entity_id
_entity_poly.type
_entity_poly.pdbx_seq_one_letter_code
_entity_poly.pdbx_strand_id
1 'polypeptide(L)'
;MKHSRGDVLAAVQASFPVSWASVLAQLDTYGLEPYEHERERVQLAVLKLGEGNEDKTRSYLAAAKDDYRDVLYWAEHPEQSSLDSPESSGRMRRLLEKLRANRRKIC
;
A
#
# COMPACT_ATOMS: atom_id res chain seq x y z
N MET A 1 -6.56 0.88 -16.91
CA MET A 1 -7.77 1.66 -16.51
C MET A 1 -7.29 2.93 -15.82
N LYS A 2 -7.85 4.10 -16.15
CA LYS A 2 -7.52 5.34 -15.42
C LYS A 2 -8.28 5.30 -14.11
N HIS A 3 -7.58 5.07 -13.00
CA HIS A 3 -8.18 5.18 -11.67
C HIS A 3 -8.37 6.66 -11.36
N SER A 4 -9.56 7.01 -10.90
CA SER A 4 -9.92 8.37 -10.52
C SER A 4 -10.07 8.47 -9.01
N ARG A 5 -9.97 9.69 -8.49
CA ARG A 5 -10.24 9.95 -7.07
C ARG A 5 -11.67 9.57 -6.65
N GLY A 6 -12.62 9.58 -7.58
CA GLY A 6 -13.98 9.08 -7.35
C GLY A 6 -14.02 7.58 -7.04
N ASP A 7 -13.17 6.78 -7.69
CA ASP A 7 -13.07 5.34 -7.44
C ASP A 7 -12.47 5.06 -6.05
N VAL A 8 -11.49 5.86 -5.63
CA VAL A 8 -10.93 5.79 -4.28
C VAL A 8 -12.01 6.09 -3.24
N LEU A 9 -12.77 7.17 -3.42
CA LEU A 9 -13.85 7.54 -2.49
C LEU A 9 -14.91 6.44 -2.37
N ALA A 10 -15.32 5.86 -3.50
CA ALA A 10 -16.30 4.78 -3.51
C ALA A 10 -15.76 3.53 -2.78
N ALA A 11 -14.49 3.18 -2.99
CA ALA A 11 -13.84 2.07 -2.31
C ALA A 11 -13.72 2.30 -0.78
N VAL A 12 -13.31 3.50 -0.36
CA VAL A 12 -13.21 3.83 1.07
C VAL A 12 -14.60 3.77 1.73
N GLN A 13 -15.63 4.33 1.09
CA GLN A 13 -16.99 4.31 1.64
C GLN A 13 -17.56 2.89 1.73
N ALA A 14 -17.26 2.04 0.75
CA ALA A 14 -17.68 0.63 0.77
C ALA A 14 -16.98 -0.18 1.87
N SER A 15 -15.68 0.07 2.12
CA SER A 15 -14.89 -0.67 3.11
C SER A 15 -15.00 -0.12 4.53
N PHE A 16 -15.26 1.18 4.70
CA PHE A 16 -15.23 1.88 6.00
C PHE A 16 -16.44 2.81 6.18
N PRO A 17 -17.67 2.29 6.29
CA PRO A 17 -18.88 3.12 6.32
C PRO A 17 -18.93 4.13 7.48
N VAL A 18 -18.24 3.84 8.60
CA VAL A 18 -18.20 4.70 9.80
C VAL A 18 -16.93 5.58 9.84
N SER A 19 -15.77 5.03 9.45
CA SER A 19 -14.46 5.66 9.61
C SER A 19 -13.85 6.18 8.30
N TRP A 20 -14.62 6.23 7.21
CA TRP A 20 -14.10 6.59 5.88
C TRP A 20 -13.37 7.95 5.87
N ALA A 21 -13.83 8.94 6.63
CA ALA A 21 -13.20 10.26 6.66
C ALA A 21 -11.77 10.22 7.22
N SER A 22 -11.54 9.46 8.29
CA SER A 22 -10.21 9.28 8.89
C SER A 22 -9.28 8.49 7.97
N VAL A 23 -9.80 7.42 7.33
CA VAL A 23 -9.03 6.61 6.38
C VAL A 23 -8.67 7.42 5.13
N LEU A 24 -9.60 8.21 4.62
CA LEU A 24 -9.35 9.08 3.48
C LEU A 24 -8.28 10.13 3.78
N ALA A 25 -8.34 10.75 4.97
CA ALA A 25 -7.31 11.70 5.41
C ALA A 25 -5.93 11.04 5.50
N GLN A 26 -5.84 9.79 5.96
CA GLN A 26 -4.59 9.02 5.94
C GLN A 26 -4.11 8.76 4.52
N LEU A 27 -4.97 8.27 3.63
CA LEU A 27 -4.62 8.02 2.23
C LEU A 27 -4.17 9.29 1.50
N ASP A 28 -4.71 10.44 1.87
CA ASP A 28 -4.33 11.75 1.31
C ASP A 28 -2.95 12.23 1.72
N THR A 29 -2.34 11.60 2.73
CA THR A 29 -0.91 11.83 3.02
C THR A 29 0.01 11.24 1.96
N TYR A 30 -0.49 10.38 1.07
CA TYR A 30 0.26 9.79 -0.03
C TYR A 30 -0.01 10.55 -1.35
N GLY A 31 1.05 10.91 -2.06
CA GLY A 31 1.04 11.79 -3.23
C GLY A 31 1.30 13.26 -2.88
N LEU A 32 1.90 13.53 -1.72
CA LEU A 32 2.39 14.86 -1.33
C LEU A 32 3.81 15.09 -1.83
N GLU A 33 4.60 14.02 -1.90
CA GLU A 33 5.98 14.09 -2.34
C GLU A 33 6.10 13.88 -3.86
N PRO A 34 7.05 14.55 -4.54
CA PRO A 34 7.16 14.51 -6.01
C PRO A 34 7.52 13.13 -6.57
N TYR A 35 8.02 12.22 -5.73
CA TYR A 35 8.36 10.84 -6.06
C TYR A 35 7.22 9.84 -5.78
N GLU A 36 6.13 10.29 -5.15
CA GLU A 36 4.93 9.50 -4.90
C GLU A 36 4.02 9.54 -6.15
N HIS A 37 4.31 8.67 -7.11
CA HIS A 37 3.55 8.55 -8.35
C HIS A 37 2.36 7.58 -8.21
N GLU A 38 1.44 7.63 -9.19
CA GLU A 38 0.31 6.69 -9.28
C GLU A 38 -0.58 6.66 -8.03
N ARG A 39 -0.75 7.83 -7.39
CA ARG A 39 -1.50 8.03 -6.14
C ARG A 39 -2.79 7.21 -6.09
N GLU A 40 -3.66 7.34 -7.09
CA GLU A 40 -4.96 6.66 -7.10
C GLU A 40 -4.82 5.13 -7.16
N ARG A 41 -3.84 4.61 -7.91
CA ARG A 41 -3.58 3.16 -7.99
C ARG A 41 -3.07 2.62 -6.67
N VAL A 42 -2.15 3.35 -6.05
CA VAL A 42 -1.56 2.96 -4.76
C VAL A 42 -2.61 3.02 -3.66
N GLN A 43 -3.43 4.08 -3.62
CA GLN A 43 -4.51 4.21 -2.65
C GLN A 43 -5.52 3.04 -2.77
N LEU A 44 -5.91 2.65 -3.98
CA LEU A 44 -6.78 1.49 -4.20
C LEU A 44 -6.12 0.16 -3.83
N ALA A 45 -4.83 -0.01 -4.12
CA ALA A 45 -4.06 -1.20 -3.74
C ALA A 45 -3.98 -1.37 -2.23
N VAL A 46 -3.69 -0.28 -1.51
CA VAL A 46 -3.67 -0.25 -0.04
C VAL A 46 -5.05 -0.59 0.53
N LEU A 47 -6.13 -0.07 -0.05
CA LEU A 47 -7.49 -0.39 0.38
C LEU A 47 -7.85 -1.86 0.14
N LYS A 48 -7.46 -2.40 -1.01
CA LYS A 48 -7.67 -3.81 -1.35
C LYS A 48 -6.95 -4.75 -0.37
N LEU A 49 -5.70 -4.43 -0.03
CA LEU A 49 -4.90 -5.20 0.93
C LEU A 49 -5.33 -5.01 2.39
N GLY A 50 -5.89 -3.84 2.70
CA GLY A 50 -6.40 -3.53 4.03
C GLY A 50 -7.67 -4.29 4.38
N GLU A 51 -8.46 -4.73 3.40
CA GLU A 51 -9.71 -5.50 3.58
C GLU A 51 -10.68 -4.87 4.60
N GLY A 52 -10.74 -3.54 4.69
CA GLY A 52 -11.60 -2.84 5.67
C GLY A 52 -11.02 -2.77 7.10
N ASN A 53 -9.75 -3.12 7.30
CA ASN A 53 -9.04 -2.96 8.56
C ASN A 53 -8.11 -1.73 8.52
N GLU A 54 -8.35 -0.76 9.40
CA GLU A 54 -7.62 0.51 9.42
C GLU A 54 -6.12 0.33 9.75
N ASP A 55 -5.78 -0.59 10.65
CA ASP A 55 -4.40 -0.83 11.05
C ASP A 55 -3.58 -1.52 9.94
N LYS A 56 -4.22 -2.43 9.20
CA LYS A 56 -3.62 -2.99 7.97
C LYS A 56 -3.42 -1.91 6.93
N THR A 57 -4.45 -1.09 6.67
CA THR A 57 -4.38 0.03 5.73
C THR A 57 -3.23 0.98 6.08
N ARG A 58 -3.04 1.33 7.36
CA ARG A 58 -1.90 2.14 7.81
C ARG A 58 -0.55 1.48 7.54
N SER A 59 -0.44 0.16 7.80
CA SER A 59 0.80 -0.59 7.59
C SER A 59 1.19 -0.66 6.12
N TYR A 60 0.23 -0.95 5.24
CA TYR A 60 0.44 -0.96 3.79
C TYR A 60 0.71 0.44 3.23
N LEU A 61 0.09 1.49 3.79
CA LEU A 61 0.36 2.87 3.41
C LEU A 61 1.80 3.28 3.76
N ALA A 62 2.30 2.88 4.93
CA ALA A 62 3.69 3.11 5.31
C ALA A 62 4.67 2.37 4.38
N ALA A 63 4.34 1.14 3.98
CA ALA A 63 5.11 0.41 2.98
C ALA A 63 5.09 1.12 1.62
N ALA A 64 3.95 1.68 1.20
CA ALA A 64 3.82 2.39 -0.06
C ALA A 64 4.66 3.68 -0.11
N LYS A 65 4.79 4.38 1.01
CA LYS A 65 5.67 5.55 1.14
C LYS A 65 7.15 5.21 0.94
N ASP A 66 7.54 3.98 1.28
CA ASP A 66 8.92 3.50 1.16
C ASP A 66 9.20 2.84 -0.21
N ASP A 67 8.30 1.97 -0.69
CA ASP A 67 8.29 1.47 -2.08
C ASP A 67 6.86 1.09 -2.52
N TYR A 68 6.24 1.95 -3.31
CA TYR A 68 4.87 1.75 -3.79
C TYR A 68 4.71 0.57 -4.74
N ARG A 69 5.80 0.13 -5.39
CA ARG A 69 5.76 -0.98 -6.37
C ARG A 69 5.49 -2.32 -5.69
N ASP A 70 6.01 -2.51 -4.48
CA ASP A 70 5.77 -3.72 -3.71
C ASP A 70 4.31 -3.82 -3.28
N VAL A 71 3.70 -2.68 -2.91
CA VAL A 71 2.28 -2.62 -2.56
C VAL A 71 1.38 -2.89 -3.77
N LEU A 72 1.72 -2.33 -4.94
CA LEU A 72 1.02 -2.64 -6.19
C LEU A 72 1.13 -4.14 -6.53
N TYR A 73 2.32 -4.72 -6.37
CA TYR A 73 2.55 -6.14 -6.60
C TYR A 73 1.71 -7.03 -5.66
N TRP A 74 1.67 -6.72 -4.36
CA TRP A 74 0.85 -7.47 -3.40
C TRP A 74 -0.65 -7.33 -3.69
N ALA A 75 -1.11 -6.18 -4.19
CA ALA A 75 -2.51 -6.02 -4.55
C ALA A 75 -2.91 -6.85 -5.77
N GLU A 76 -1.97 -7.16 -6.67
CA GLU A 76 -2.17 -8.10 -7.78
C GLU A 76 -2.09 -9.57 -7.33
N HIS A 77 -1.25 -9.86 -6.33
CA HIS A 77 -1.02 -11.19 -5.75
C HIS A 77 -1.25 -11.21 -4.22
N PRO A 78 -2.51 -11.13 -3.75
CA PRO A 78 -2.80 -11.05 -2.32
C PRO A 78 -2.30 -12.27 -1.54
N GLU A 79 -2.21 -13.44 -2.16
CA GLU A 79 -1.62 -14.67 -1.58
C GLU A 79 -0.11 -14.57 -1.29
N GLN A 80 0.58 -13.60 -1.90
CA GLN A 80 1.99 -13.31 -1.66
C GLN A 80 2.20 -12.06 -0.79
N SER A 81 1.11 -11.49 -0.26
CA SER A 81 1.20 -10.32 0.62
C SER A 81 2.03 -10.67 1.85
N SER A 82 3.18 -10.01 1.97
CA SER A 82 4.14 -10.31 3.03
C SER A 82 3.60 -9.99 4.43
N LEU A 83 2.56 -9.17 4.55
CA LEU A 83 2.10 -8.63 5.83
C LEU A 83 1.02 -9.50 6.50
N ASP A 84 0.43 -10.48 5.80
CA ASP A 84 -0.61 -11.36 6.34
C ASP A 84 -0.10 -12.67 6.96
N SER A 85 1.20 -12.99 6.83
CA SER A 85 1.79 -14.18 7.45
C SER A 85 2.36 -13.87 8.85
N PRO A 86 1.98 -14.62 9.92
CA PRO A 86 2.43 -14.34 11.30
C PRO A 86 3.95 -14.50 11.52
N GLU A 87 4.69 -15.13 10.60
CA GLU A 87 6.16 -15.22 10.63
C GLU A 87 6.90 -14.05 9.92
N SER A 88 6.18 -13.22 9.17
CA SER A 88 6.79 -12.39 8.11
C SER A 88 7.23 -10.99 8.53
N SER A 89 6.93 -10.55 9.76
CA SER A 89 7.32 -9.21 10.23
C SER A 89 8.85 -8.98 10.33
N GLY A 90 9.66 -10.04 10.44
CA GLY A 90 11.13 -9.93 10.61
C GLY A 90 12.00 -10.46 9.45
N ARG A 91 11.49 -11.37 8.63
CA ARG A 91 12.23 -11.94 7.48
C ARG A 91 12.08 -11.09 6.23
N MET A 92 10.93 -10.45 6.01
CA MET A 92 10.72 -9.72 4.77
C MET A 92 11.42 -8.36 4.74
N ARG A 93 11.55 -7.68 5.89
CA ARG A 93 12.46 -6.52 6.03
C ARG A 93 13.87 -6.87 5.53
N ARG A 94 14.38 -8.06 5.88
CA ARG A 94 15.68 -8.57 5.44
C ARG A 94 15.72 -9.01 3.97
N LEU A 95 14.61 -9.53 3.43
CA LEU A 95 14.54 -9.95 2.03
C LEU A 95 14.43 -8.75 1.08
N LEU A 96 13.58 -7.77 1.40
CA LEU A 96 13.53 -6.47 0.72
C LEU A 96 14.87 -5.74 0.82
N GLU A 97 15.51 -5.76 2.00
CA GLU A 97 16.84 -5.17 2.17
C GLU A 97 17.91 -5.88 1.33
N LYS A 98 17.85 -7.22 1.19
CA LYS A 98 18.72 -7.97 0.28
C LYS A 98 18.45 -7.64 -1.20
N LEU A 99 17.20 -7.51 -1.61
CA LEU A 99 16.83 -7.12 -2.98
C LEU A 99 17.28 -5.67 -3.29
N ARG A 100 17.19 -4.75 -2.31
CA ARG A 100 17.72 -3.39 -2.36
C ARG A 100 19.26 -3.34 -2.42
N ALA A 101 19.95 -4.22 -1.69
CA ALA A 101 21.41 -4.33 -1.71
C ALA A 101 21.93 -4.91 -3.04
N ASN A 102 21.17 -5.80 -3.68
CA ASN A 102 21.56 -6.42 -4.95
C ASN A 102 21.37 -5.46 -6.15
N ARG A 103 20.39 -4.57 -6.11
CA ARG A 103 20.20 -3.52 -7.15
C ARG A 103 21.23 -2.39 -7.13
N ARG A 104 22.01 -2.23 -6.05
CA ARG A 104 23.12 -1.26 -5.96
C ARG A 104 24.47 -1.79 -6.47
N LYS A 105 24.57 -3.06 -6.85
CA LYS A 105 25.82 -3.70 -7.35
C LYS A 105 25.95 -3.73 -8.88
N ILE A 106 25.06 -3.06 -9.62
CA ILE A 106 25.09 -2.98 -11.10
C ILE A 106 25.68 -1.63 -11.57
N CYS A 107 26.32 -0.86 -10.68
CA CYS A 107 27.17 0.28 -11.03
C CYS A 107 28.63 -0.06 -10.74
#